data_AF-A0A834LAF2-F1
#
_entry.id   AF-A0A834LAF2-F1
#
_cell.length_a   1.000
_cell.length_b   1.000
_cell.length_c   1.000
_cell.angle_alpha   90.00
_cell.angle_beta   90.00
_cell.angle_gamma   90.00
#
_symmetry.space_group_name_H-M   'P 1'
#
loop_
_entity.id
_entity.type
_entity.pdbx_description
1 polymer ?
#
loop_
_entity_poly.entity_id
_entity_poly.type
_entity_poly.pdbx_seq_one_letter_code
_entity_poly.pdbx_strand_id
1 'polypeptide(L)'
;MSSFSRADLFSESQRIQYTIQTRAQDIPDARTYLLTLKEIRIRRGLTDEFGVEAMMMEALEKVEKELKKPLMRNDKKGMALLMSELIRSIRTQLEVLKKDAIEAMETQKKRPEFKDEEIVDVRSLDIRNSL
;
A
#
# COMPACT_ATOMS: atom_id res chain seq x y z
N MET A 1 25.23 35.30 -9.27
CA MET A 1 24.69 34.69 -8.03
C MET A 1 23.37 34.04 -8.38
N SER A 2 23.32 32.71 -8.45
CA SER A 2 22.07 31.97 -8.66
C SER A 2 21.25 32.03 -7.38
N SER A 3 20.03 32.54 -7.44
CA SER A 3 19.09 32.59 -6.32
C SER A 3 18.63 31.18 -5.98
N PHE A 4 19.29 30.53 -5.03
CA PHE A 4 18.78 29.31 -4.41
C PHE A 4 17.50 29.65 -3.64
N SER A 5 16.39 29.04 -4.05
CA SER A 5 15.10 29.25 -3.39
C SER A 5 15.01 28.35 -2.16
N ARG A 6 14.24 28.73 -1.14
CA ARG A 6 14.08 27.94 0.10
C ARG A 6 13.57 26.50 -0.16
N ALA A 7 13.01 26.25 -1.35
CA ALA A 7 12.62 24.91 -1.81
C ALA A 7 13.82 23.97 -2.05
N ASP A 8 15.00 24.51 -2.36
CA ASP A 8 16.24 23.76 -2.62
C ASP A 8 16.88 23.15 -1.36
N LEU A 9 16.37 23.49 -0.17
CA LEU A 9 16.87 23.04 1.13
C LEU A 9 16.12 21.83 1.73
N PHE A 10 15.02 21.40 1.11
CA PHE A 10 14.21 20.28 1.61
C PHE A 10 14.58 18.96 0.94
N SER A 11 14.60 17.87 1.71
CA SER A 11 14.64 16.52 1.15
C SER A 11 13.41 16.26 0.26
N GLU A 12 13.50 15.32 -0.67
CA GLU A 12 12.35 14.96 -1.51
C GLU A 12 11.14 14.49 -0.70
N SER A 13 11.36 13.80 0.43
CA SER A 13 10.28 13.44 1.36
C SER A 13 9.59 14.66 1.98
N GLN A 14 10.35 15.67 2.40
CA GLN A 14 9.80 16.92 2.94
C GLN A 14 9.03 17.70 1.88
N ARG A 15 9.52 17.72 0.62
CA ARG A 15 8.80 18.36 -0.50
C ARG A 15 7.48 17.69 -0.82
N ILE A 16 7.45 16.36 -0.82
CA ILE A 16 6.22 15.58 -1.02
C ILE A 16 5.24 15.87 0.12
N GLN A 17 5.71 15.82 1.37
CA GLN A 17 4.89 16.11 2.54
C GLN A 17 4.28 17.52 2.48
N TYR A 18 5.09 18.53 2.17
CA TYR A 18 4.62 19.91 1.99
C TYR A 18 3.57 20.00 0.88
N THR A 19 3.81 19.35 -0.26
CA THR A 19 2.86 19.34 -1.38
C THR A 19 1.53 18.70 -1.00
N ILE A 20 1.56 17.59 -0.24
CA ILE A 20 0.35 16.92 0.26
C ILE A 20 -0.42 17.84 1.20
N GLN A 21 0.28 18.44 2.18
CA GLN A 21 -0.33 19.36 3.14
C GLN A 21 -1.03 20.51 2.40
N THR A 22 -0.33 21.20 1.50
CA THR A 22 -0.91 22.37 0.80
C THR A 22 -2.06 21.99 -0.14
N ARG A 23 -2.01 20.84 -0.82
CA ARG A 23 -3.04 20.48 -1.82
C ARG A 23 -4.23 19.74 -1.23
N ALA A 24 -4.06 19.07 -0.10
CA ALA A 24 -5.06 18.16 0.44
C ALA A 24 -5.62 18.58 1.80
N GLN A 25 -5.22 19.76 2.32
CA GLN A 25 -5.70 20.28 3.60
C GLN A 25 -7.22 20.45 3.63
N ASP A 26 -7.79 21.07 2.61
CA ASP A 26 -9.23 21.43 2.60
C ASP A 26 -10.12 20.35 1.96
N ILE A 27 -9.54 19.21 1.57
CA ILE A 27 -10.30 18.12 0.96
C ILE A 27 -11.04 17.34 2.06
N PRO A 28 -12.38 17.34 2.08
CA PRO A 28 -13.13 16.81 3.21
C PRO A 28 -13.44 15.31 3.07
N ASP A 29 -13.55 14.79 1.84
CA ASP A 29 -13.85 13.39 1.55
C ASP A 29 -12.58 12.57 1.23
N ALA A 30 -12.65 11.27 1.50
CA ALA A 30 -11.51 10.36 1.34
C ALA A 30 -11.17 10.12 -0.14
N ARG A 31 -12.17 10.06 -1.04
CA ARG A 31 -11.96 9.74 -2.46
C ARG A 31 -11.15 10.82 -3.16
N THR A 32 -11.57 12.08 -3.04
CA THR A 32 -10.86 13.23 -3.59
C THR A 32 -9.46 13.34 -3.00
N TYR A 33 -9.30 13.01 -1.70
CA TYR A 33 -8.00 13.00 -1.04
C TYR A 33 -7.05 11.96 -1.66
N LEU A 34 -7.51 10.71 -1.83
CA LEU A 34 -6.71 9.64 -2.44
C LEU A 34 -6.35 9.94 -3.90
N LEU A 35 -7.28 10.50 -4.68
CA LEU A 35 -7.00 10.93 -6.05
C LEU A 35 -5.95 12.05 -6.10
N THR A 36 -5.99 12.98 -5.15
CA THR A 36 -4.97 14.03 -5.03
C THR A 36 -3.60 13.44 -4.69
N LEU A 37 -3.53 12.45 -3.79
CA LEU A 37 -2.30 11.72 -3.51
C LEU A 37 -1.76 10.99 -4.74
N LYS A 38 -2.63 10.33 -5.51
CA LYS A 38 -2.28 9.67 -6.79
C LYS A 38 -1.62 10.67 -7.75
N GLU A 39 -2.21 11.84 -7.94
CA GLU A 39 -1.63 12.86 -8.81
C GLU A 39 -0.26 13.33 -8.34
N ILE A 40 -0.10 13.58 -7.04
CA ILE A 40 1.20 13.97 -6.46
C ILE A 40 2.23 12.87 -6.72
N ARG A 41 1.85 11.61 -6.52
CA ARG A 41 2.70 10.44 -6.73
C ARG A 41 3.17 10.34 -8.19
N ILE A 42 2.23 10.41 -9.14
CA ILE A 42 2.52 10.34 -10.59
C ILE A 42 3.47 11.47 -11.01
N ARG A 43 3.24 12.71 -10.55
CA ARG A 43 4.11 13.86 -10.86
C ARG A 43 5.53 13.72 -10.33
N ARG A 44 5.74 12.85 -9.33
CA ARG A 44 7.05 12.55 -8.74
C ARG A 44 7.70 11.29 -9.32
N GLY A 45 7.07 10.65 -10.31
CA GLY A 45 7.57 9.40 -10.90
C GLY A 45 7.46 8.20 -9.95
N LEU A 46 6.63 8.29 -8.92
CA LEU A 46 6.39 7.20 -7.98
C LEU A 46 5.26 6.31 -8.55
N THR A 47 5.56 5.05 -8.82
CA THR A 47 4.68 4.06 -9.46
C THR A 47 3.93 3.21 -8.43
N ASP A 48 2.76 2.68 -8.79
CA ASP A 48 2.00 1.73 -7.95
C ASP A 48 2.44 0.28 -8.22
N GLU A 49 3.71 -0.03 -8.01
CA GLU A 49 4.27 -1.33 -8.41
C GLU A 49 3.58 -2.52 -7.73
N PHE A 50 3.11 -2.30 -6.51
CA PHE A 50 2.45 -3.32 -5.70
C PHE A 50 0.91 -3.26 -5.75
N GLY A 51 0.32 -2.37 -6.55
CA GLY A 51 -1.14 -2.26 -6.68
C GLY A 51 -1.87 -1.80 -5.42
N VAL A 52 -1.15 -1.21 -4.44
CA VAL A 52 -1.72 -0.82 -3.13
C VAL A 52 -2.74 0.29 -3.31
N GLU A 53 -2.53 1.20 -4.25
CA GLU A 53 -3.51 2.26 -4.53
C GLU A 53 -4.81 1.69 -5.09
N ALA A 54 -4.73 0.71 -6.00
CA ALA A 54 -5.92 0.04 -6.52
C ALA A 54 -6.71 -0.63 -5.38
N MET A 55 -6.01 -1.35 -4.49
CA MET A 55 -6.65 -1.97 -3.32
C MET A 55 -7.30 -0.95 -2.38
N MET A 56 -6.65 0.19 -2.14
CA MET A 56 -7.21 1.26 -1.33
C MET A 56 -8.48 1.85 -1.95
N MET A 57 -8.50 2.03 -3.28
CA MET A 57 -9.66 2.55 -4.00
C MET A 57 -10.82 1.55 -4.00
N GLU A 58 -10.54 0.26 -4.16
CA GLU A 58 -11.54 -0.81 -4.05
C GLU A 58 -12.13 -0.92 -2.63
N ALA A 59 -11.28 -0.84 -1.61
CA ALA A 59 -11.72 -0.82 -0.21
C ALA A 59 -12.62 0.40 0.07
N LEU A 60 -12.23 1.57 -0.43
CA LEU A 60 -13.05 2.78 -0.32
C LEU A 60 -14.38 2.65 -1.03
N GLU A 61 -14.41 2.07 -2.23
CA GLU A 61 -15.66 1.84 -2.97
C GLU A 61 -16.63 0.94 -2.19
N LYS A 62 -16.12 -0.12 -1.55
CA LYS A 62 -16.95 -0.99 -0.69
C LYS A 62 -17.56 -0.21 0.49
N VAL A 63 -16.75 0.59 1.17
CA VAL A 63 -17.21 1.41 2.30
C VAL A 63 -18.25 2.44 1.84
N GLU A 64 -18.02 3.15 0.74
CA GLU A 64 -18.97 4.14 0.23
C GLU A 64 -20.28 3.50 -0.23
N LYS A 65 -20.25 2.29 -0.80
CA LYS A 65 -21.45 1.51 -1.13
C LYS A 65 -22.25 1.14 0.13
N GLU A 66 -21.58 0.71 1.19
CA GLU A 66 -22.23 0.39 2.48
C GLU A 66 -22.82 1.64 3.13
N LEU A 67 -22.07 2.75 3.13
CA LEU A 67 -22.50 4.03 3.70
C LEU A 67 -23.59 4.73 2.88
N LYS A 68 -23.70 4.41 1.58
CA LYS A 68 -24.56 5.09 0.59
C LYS A 68 -24.29 6.58 0.47
N LYS A 69 -23.07 7.01 0.79
CA LYS A 69 -22.58 8.38 0.71
C LYS A 69 -21.05 8.38 0.62
N PRO A 70 -20.42 9.49 0.16
CA PRO A 70 -18.98 9.64 0.23
C PRO A 70 -18.45 9.49 1.65
N LEU A 71 -17.29 8.85 1.80
CA LEU A 71 -16.65 8.74 3.10
C LEU A 71 -15.95 10.07 3.45
N MET A 72 -16.39 10.72 4.53
CA MET A 72 -15.75 11.93 5.02
C MET A 72 -14.53 11.59 5.88
N ARG A 73 -13.43 12.35 5.76
CA ARG A 73 -12.18 12.12 6.50
C ARG A 73 -12.34 12.27 8.01
N ASN A 74 -13.34 13.02 8.47
CA ASN A 74 -13.67 13.18 9.88
C ASN A 74 -14.65 12.10 10.40
N ASP A 75 -15.17 11.22 9.54
CA ASP A 75 -16.04 10.12 9.93
C ASP A 75 -15.20 9.00 10.55
N LYS A 76 -15.07 9.02 11.87
CA LYS A 76 -14.28 8.02 12.61
C LYS A 76 -14.74 6.59 12.35
N LYS A 77 -16.06 6.35 12.23
CA LYS A 77 -16.61 5.01 12.02
C LYS A 77 -16.33 4.55 10.59
N GLY A 78 -16.61 5.40 9.62
CA GLY A 78 -16.33 5.09 8.22
C GLY A 78 -14.84 4.88 7.94
N MET A 79 -13.96 5.67 8.57
CA MET A 79 -12.50 5.47 8.46
C MET A 79 -12.05 4.16 9.11
N ALA A 80 -12.65 3.75 10.23
CA ALA A 80 -12.35 2.44 10.83
C ALA A 80 -12.79 1.27 9.93
N LEU A 81 -13.93 1.41 9.24
CA LEU A 81 -14.37 0.45 8.23
C LEU A 81 -13.37 0.39 7.06
N LEU A 82 -12.94 1.55 6.53
CA LEU A 82 -11.93 1.62 5.47
C LEU A 82 -10.63 0.91 5.85
N MET A 83 -10.11 1.17 7.05
CA MET A 83 -8.91 0.50 7.54
C MET A 83 -9.08 -1.01 7.66
N SER A 84 -10.27 -1.45 8.10
CA SER A 84 -10.59 -2.88 8.21
C SER A 84 -10.66 -3.56 6.84
N GLU A 85 -11.29 -2.91 5.86
CA GLU A 85 -11.36 -3.37 4.47
C GLU A 85 -9.97 -3.47 3.82
N LEU A 86 -9.11 -2.48 4.07
CA LEU A 86 -7.74 -2.46 3.57
C LEU A 86 -6.90 -3.59 4.18
N ILE A 87 -6.92 -3.73 5.51
CA ILE A 87 -6.19 -4.81 6.22
C ILE A 87 -6.64 -6.18 5.72
N ARG A 88 -7.94 -6.37 5.48
CA ARG A 88 -8.45 -7.63 4.94
C ARG A 88 -7.89 -7.90 3.55
N SER A 89 -7.90 -6.90 2.68
CA SER A 89 -7.41 -7.02 1.31
C SER A 89 -5.90 -7.37 1.28
N ILE A 90 -5.11 -6.71 2.13
CA ILE A 90 -3.67 -6.99 2.29
C ILE A 90 -3.44 -8.41 2.81
N ARG A 91 -4.19 -8.84 3.83
CA ARG A 91 -4.08 -10.22 4.36
C ARG A 91 -4.40 -11.26 3.29
N THR A 92 -5.45 -11.05 2.49
CA THR A 92 -5.79 -11.95 1.40
C THR A 92 -4.66 -12.05 0.37
N GLN A 93 -4.05 -10.94 -0.03
CA GLN A 93 -2.91 -10.96 -0.93
C GLN A 93 -1.68 -11.66 -0.32
N LEU A 94 -1.41 -11.43 0.97
CA LEU A 94 -0.30 -12.08 1.66
C LEU A 94 -0.46 -13.61 1.70
N GLU A 95 -1.69 -14.10 1.91
CA GLU A 95 -1.98 -15.53 1.87
C GLU A 95 -1.80 -16.13 0.47
N VAL A 96 -2.12 -15.37 -0.59
CA VAL A 96 -1.86 -15.81 -1.98
C VAL A 96 -0.36 -15.89 -2.24
N LEU A 97 0.39 -14.83 -1.94
CA LEU A 97 1.84 -14.80 -2.11
C LEU A 97 2.55 -15.91 -1.33
N LYS A 98 2.07 -16.20 -0.12
CA LYS A 98 2.59 -17.31 0.70
C LYS A 98 2.38 -18.66 0.01
N LYS A 99 1.21 -18.90 -0.59
CA LYS A 99 0.93 -20.14 -1.34
C LYS A 99 1.83 -20.27 -2.57
N ASP A 100 1.94 -19.20 -3.35
CA ASP A 100 2.77 -19.17 -4.56
C ASP A 100 4.24 -19.43 -4.23
N ALA A 101 4.75 -18.83 -3.15
CA ALA A 101 6.10 -19.07 -2.66
C ALA A 101 6.33 -20.53 -2.24
N ILE A 102 5.39 -21.12 -1.49
CA ILE A 102 5.47 -22.53 -1.09
C ILE A 102 5.46 -23.44 -2.32
N GLU A 103 4.58 -23.20 -3.29
CA GLU A 103 4.50 -24.00 -4.52
C GLU A 103 5.79 -23.91 -5.35
N ALA A 104 6.38 -22.72 -5.46
CA ALA A 104 7.65 -22.52 -6.13
C ALA A 104 8.79 -23.29 -5.44
N MET A 105 8.86 -23.25 -4.11
CA MET A 105 9.87 -23.97 -3.33
C MET A 105 9.72 -25.50 -3.43
N GLU A 106 8.48 -26.01 -3.36
CA GLU A 106 8.20 -27.44 -3.55
C GLU A 106 8.53 -27.91 -4.98
N THR A 107 8.35 -27.04 -5.97
CA THR A 107 8.75 -27.31 -7.36
C THR A 107 10.26 -27.33 -7.52
N GLN A 108 10.98 -26.39 -6.90
CA GLN A 108 12.44 -26.36 -6.87
C GLN A 108 13.01 -27.62 -6.22
N LYS A 109 12.46 -28.07 -5.09
CA LYS A 109 12.91 -29.28 -4.38
C LYS A 109 12.86 -30.56 -5.22
N LYS A 110 11.97 -30.63 -6.22
CA LYS A 110 11.82 -31.80 -7.10
C LYS A 110 12.87 -31.84 -8.23
N ARG A 111 13.59 -30.73 -8.46
CA ARG A 111 14.57 -30.64 -9.54
C ARG A 111 15.85 -31.41 -9.18
N PRO A 112 16.39 -32.24 -10.08
CA PRO A 112 17.53 -33.11 -9.80
C PRO A 112 18.80 -32.36 -9.38
N GLU A 113 18.93 -31.11 -9.79
CA GLU A 113 20.07 -30.23 -9.47
C GLU A 113 20.13 -29.81 -7.99
N PHE A 114 19.03 -29.96 -7.23
CA PHE A 114 18.91 -29.51 -5.83
C PHE A 114 18.69 -30.67 -4.84
N LYS A 115 18.98 -31.91 -5.26
CA LYS A 115 18.72 -33.13 -4.46
C LYS A 115 19.60 -33.28 -3.21
N ASP A 116 20.78 -32.67 -3.21
CA ASP A 116 21.76 -32.77 -2.13
C ASP A 116 21.79 -31.52 -1.23
N GLU A 117 20.89 -30.55 -1.46
CA GLU A 117 20.80 -29.34 -0.62
C GLU A 117 19.94 -29.58 0.63
N GLU A 118 20.44 -29.16 1.79
CA GLU A 118 19.66 -29.13 3.04
C GLU A 118 18.68 -27.94 2.99
N ILE A 119 17.43 -28.21 2.60
CA ILE A 119 16.41 -27.18 2.46
C ILE A 119 15.74 -26.90 3.81
N VAL A 120 15.72 -25.64 4.22
CA VAL A 120 15.00 -25.16 5.41
C VAL A 120 13.50 -25.40 5.26
N ASP A 121 12.85 -25.95 6.29
CA ASP A 121 11.39 -26.14 6.29
C ASP A 121 10.68 -24.78 6.28
N VAL A 122 10.08 -24.44 5.13
CA VAL A 122 9.38 -23.19 4.91
C VAL A 122 8.22 -22.97 5.89
N ARG A 123 7.63 -24.06 6.41
CA ARG A 123 6.54 -23.98 7.38
C ARG A 123 7.01 -23.61 8.78
N SER A 124 8.31 -23.76 9.07
CA SER A 124 8.93 -23.30 10.32
C SER A 124 9.19 -21.78 10.33
N LEU A 125 9.15 -21.12 9.17
CA LEU A 125 9.30 -19.67 9.02
C LEU A 125 7.95 -18.98 9.30
N ASP A 126 7.52 -18.95 10.57
CA ASP A 126 6.32 -18.21 10.97
C ASP A 126 6.59 -16.70 10.99
N ILE A 127 6.23 -16.03 9.91
CA ILE A 127 6.30 -14.57 9.73
C ILE A 127 5.52 -13.77 10.78
N ARG A 128 4.65 -14.41 11.58
CA ARG A 128 3.95 -13.75 12.70
C ARG A 128 4.86 -13.43 13.89
N ASN A 129 6.07 -13.97 13.95
CA ASN A 129 7.07 -13.63 14.97
C ASN A 129 7.89 -12.36 14.64
N SER A 130 7.60 -11.69 13.53
CA SER A 130 8.38 -10.52 13.05
C SER A 130 7.59 -9.21 13.01
N LEU A 131 6.36 -9.19 13.55
CA LEU A 131 5.50 -8.01 13.62
C LEU A 131 5.12 -7.67 15.07
#